data_AF-A0A7S0WKN4-F1
#
_entry.id   AF-A0A7S0WKN4-F1
#
_cell.length_a   1.000
_cell.length_b   1.000
_cell.length_c   1.000
_cell.angle_alpha   90.00
_cell.angle_beta   90.00
_cell.angle_gamma   90.00
#
_symmetry.space_group_name_H-M   'P 1'
#
loop_
_entity.id
_entity.type
_entity.pdbx_description
1 polymer ?
#
loop_
_entity_poly.entity_id
_entity_poly.type
_entity_poly.pdbx_seq_one_letter_code
_entity_poly.pdbx_strand_id
1 'polypeptide(L)'
;AADLTALAGVASDFADLRFYEGVAELPLAYAAAADPLGHADDAHAHHAGHPAAKAARARCYAAVTDALAALAQRRVMCGGHTLTPEQCAADTKRLLAVAMRSKDRLFLEHLYGAMLGLGLEAELLAHGSGALEAFLTKAAALAAPPEAPVSAEQARQLALLVELYKKRGQHAKAASVLLRLAERRAADAPVPLRERDQLMSQAVLQARAGCLDKARAESLGAEEQVHYIADKQRVVSFQLAVYVRLEERRKAE
;
A
#
# COMPACT_ATOMS: atom_id res chain seq x y z
N ALA A 1 -32.74 8.10 -6.11
CA ALA A 1 -31.27 8.09 -6.26
C ALA A 1 -30.75 9.30 -5.51
N ALA A 2 -29.82 9.13 -4.58
CA ALA A 2 -29.21 10.24 -3.87
C ALA A 2 -28.45 11.12 -4.88
N ASP A 3 -28.64 12.44 -4.83
CA ASP A 3 -27.99 13.37 -5.75
C ASP A 3 -26.49 13.46 -5.43
N LEU A 4 -25.68 12.72 -6.20
CA LEU A 4 -24.22 12.65 -6.01
C LEU A 4 -23.53 13.99 -6.31
N THR A 5 -24.13 14.82 -7.17
CA THR A 5 -23.65 16.18 -7.45
C THR A 5 -23.87 17.09 -6.25
N ALA A 6 -25.02 16.98 -5.58
CA ALA A 6 -25.25 17.69 -4.32
C ALA A 6 -24.30 17.20 -3.20
N LEU A 7 -24.02 15.89 -3.13
CA LEU A 7 -23.06 15.34 -2.16
C LEU A 7 -21.66 15.94 -2.36
N ALA A 8 -21.17 15.98 -3.60
CA ALA A 8 -19.86 16.55 -3.91
C ALA A 8 -19.79 18.05 -3.55
N GLY A 9 -20.84 18.82 -3.84
CA GLY A 9 -20.93 20.23 -3.45
C GLY A 9 -20.84 20.42 -1.94
N VAL A 10 -21.68 19.71 -1.17
CA VAL A 10 -21.69 19.82 0.30
C VAL A 10 -20.37 19.36 0.92
N ALA A 11 -19.76 18.30 0.40
CA ALA A 11 -18.44 17.85 0.85
C ALA A 11 -17.34 18.88 0.57
N SER A 12 -17.42 19.57 -0.57
CA SER A 12 -16.52 20.69 -0.90
C SER A 12 -16.71 21.85 0.08
N ASP A 13 -17.95 22.26 0.35
CA ASP A 13 -18.25 23.33 1.30
C ASP A 13 -17.73 22.99 2.71
N PHE A 14 -17.88 21.74 3.15
CA PHE A 14 -17.31 21.28 4.41
C PHE A 14 -15.78 21.29 4.41
N ALA A 15 -15.14 20.95 3.31
CA ALA A 15 -13.68 20.99 3.18
C ALA A 15 -13.15 22.44 3.26
N ASP A 16 -13.84 23.39 2.62
CA ASP A 16 -13.52 24.82 2.67
C ASP A 16 -13.69 25.40 4.08
N LEU A 17 -14.67 24.91 4.83
CA LEU A 17 -14.88 25.24 6.24
C LEU A 17 -13.99 24.42 7.21
N ARG A 18 -13.13 23.54 6.68
CA ARG A 18 -12.24 22.64 7.46
C ARG A 18 -13.00 21.72 8.42
N PHE A 19 -14.25 21.41 8.11
CA PHE A 19 -15.11 20.49 8.85
C PHE A 19 -14.91 19.05 8.36
N TYR A 20 -13.74 18.49 8.63
CA TYR A 20 -13.34 17.17 8.09
C TYR A 20 -14.14 15.98 8.63
N GLU A 21 -14.82 16.14 9.77
CA GLU A 21 -15.74 15.12 10.28
C GLU A 21 -16.92 14.94 9.33
N GLY A 22 -17.54 16.04 8.90
CA GLY A 22 -18.58 16.03 7.88
C GLY A 22 -18.10 15.55 6.52
N VAL A 23 -16.88 15.91 6.11
CA VAL A 23 -16.29 15.45 4.84
C VAL A 23 -16.16 13.92 4.80
N ALA A 24 -15.86 13.27 5.92
CA ALA A 24 -15.73 11.82 5.97
C ALA A 24 -17.07 11.11 6.25
N GLU A 25 -17.85 11.57 7.22
CA GLU A 25 -19.06 10.88 7.68
C GLU A 25 -20.22 10.98 6.69
N LEU A 26 -20.41 12.13 6.04
CA LEU A 26 -21.53 12.33 5.11
C LEU A 26 -21.44 11.38 3.90
N PRO A 27 -20.30 11.27 3.19
CA PRO A 27 -20.19 10.34 2.07
C PRO A 27 -20.26 8.87 2.50
N LEU A 28 -19.79 8.53 3.72
CA LEU A 28 -19.93 7.18 4.27
C LEU A 28 -21.41 6.83 4.54
N ALA A 29 -22.19 7.77 5.09
CA ALA A 29 -23.62 7.59 5.29
C ALA A 29 -24.37 7.43 3.95
N TYR A 30 -24.01 8.23 2.94
CA TYR A 30 -24.54 8.08 1.58
C TYR A 30 -24.17 6.74 0.96
N ALA A 31 -22.94 6.25 1.16
CA ALA A 31 -22.52 4.94 0.68
C ALA A 31 -23.34 3.80 1.31
N ALA A 32 -23.59 3.87 2.62
CA ALA A 32 -24.43 2.90 3.32
C ALA A 32 -25.90 2.95 2.85
N ALA A 33 -26.43 4.13 2.57
CA ALA A 33 -27.77 4.28 2.00
C ALA A 33 -27.88 3.81 0.54
N ALA A 34 -26.77 3.87 -0.22
CA ALA A 34 -26.72 3.39 -1.60
C ALA A 34 -26.66 1.85 -1.70
N ASP A 35 -26.19 1.17 -0.66
CA ASP A 35 -26.14 -0.29 -0.56
C ASP A 35 -26.63 -0.78 0.81
N PRO A 36 -27.94 -0.63 1.11
CA PRO A 36 -28.50 -0.96 2.42
C PRO A 36 -28.48 -2.46 2.73
N LEU A 37 -28.41 -3.29 1.70
CA LEU A 37 -28.37 -4.75 1.80
C LEU A 37 -26.93 -5.29 1.94
N GLY A 38 -25.91 -4.43 1.83
CA GLY A 38 -24.51 -4.83 1.97
C GLY A 38 -23.99 -5.71 0.84
N HIS A 39 -24.63 -5.67 -0.34
CA HIS A 39 -24.27 -6.51 -1.47
C HIS A 39 -22.85 -6.29 -1.96
N ALA A 40 -22.24 -5.13 -1.67
CA ALA A 40 -20.86 -4.87 -2.04
C ALA A 40 -19.82 -5.66 -1.21
N ASP A 41 -20.18 -6.12 -0.01
CA ASP A 41 -19.28 -6.86 0.90
C ASP A 41 -19.44 -8.38 0.81
N ASP A 42 -20.51 -8.87 0.18
CA ASP A 42 -20.80 -10.29 0.03
C ASP A 42 -19.81 -11.01 -0.91
N ALA A 43 -18.86 -11.76 -0.34
CA ALA A 43 -17.87 -12.55 -1.08
C ALA A 43 -18.49 -13.66 -1.96
N HIS A 44 -19.74 -14.04 -1.71
CA HIS A 44 -20.48 -15.06 -2.46
C HIS A 44 -21.51 -14.47 -3.44
N ALA A 45 -21.61 -13.13 -3.51
CA ALA A 45 -22.51 -12.49 -4.45
C ALA A 45 -21.92 -12.50 -5.87
N HIS A 46 -22.04 -13.63 -6.57
CA HIS A 46 -21.99 -13.70 -8.05
C HIS A 46 -23.20 -12.99 -8.71
N HIS A 47 -23.96 -12.22 -7.93
CA HIS A 47 -25.16 -11.54 -8.37
C HIS A 47 -24.75 -10.38 -9.28
N ALA A 48 -25.44 -10.19 -10.40
CA ALA A 48 -25.16 -9.13 -11.37
C ALA A 48 -25.11 -7.72 -10.74
N GLY A 49 -25.71 -7.53 -9.56
CA GLY A 49 -25.71 -6.27 -8.80
C GLY A 49 -24.46 -5.99 -7.95
N HIS A 50 -23.62 -6.98 -7.62
CA HIS A 50 -22.42 -6.79 -6.80
C HIS A 50 -21.41 -5.76 -7.38
N PRO A 51 -21.05 -5.77 -8.69
CA PRO A 51 -20.20 -4.72 -9.26
C PRO A 51 -20.87 -3.34 -9.25
N ALA A 52 -22.20 -3.27 -9.44
CA ALA A 52 -22.94 -2.02 -9.43
C ALA A 52 -23.01 -1.41 -8.02
N ALA A 53 -23.22 -2.23 -6.98
CA ALA A 53 -23.20 -1.79 -5.58
C ALA A 53 -21.81 -1.26 -5.17
N LYS A 54 -20.73 -1.95 -5.57
CA LYS A 54 -19.36 -1.45 -5.38
C LYS A 54 -19.11 -0.12 -6.08
N ALA A 55 -19.55 0.02 -7.32
CA ALA A 55 -19.40 1.27 -8.07
C ALA A 55 -20.20 2.42 -7.44
N ALA A 56 -21.42 2.15 -6.94
CA ALA A 56 -22.24 3.14 -6.26
C ALA A 56 -21.58 3.65 -4.95
N ARG A 57 -21.05 2.74 -4.13
CA ARG A 57 -20.30 3.10 -2.91
C ARG A 57 -19.02 3.87 -3.24
N ALA A 58 -18.27 3.42 -4.25
CA ALA A 58 -17.03 4.10 -4.69
C ALA A 58 -17.28 5.55 -5.13
N ARG A 59 -18.40 5.83 -5.80
CA ARG A 59 -18.78 7.20 -6.17
C ARG A 59 -19.02 8.11 -4.96
N CYS A 60 -19.50 7.55 -3.85
CA CYS A 60 -19.66 8.32 -2.62
C CYS A 60 -18.29 8.58 -1.98
N TYR A 61 -17.42 7.57 -1.93
CA TYR A 61 -16.06 7.70 -1.37
C TYR A 61 -15.20 8.72 -2.13
N ALA A 62 -15.46 8.92 -3.42
CA ALA A 62 -14.75 9.88 -4.26
C ALA A 62 -14.72 11.28 -3.62
N ALA A 63 -15.81 11.74 -2.99
CA ALA A 63 -15.85 13.04 -2.32
C ALA A 63 -14.77 13.18 -1.22
N VAL A 64 -14.49 12.11 -0.49
CA VAL A 64 -13.46 12.09 0.56
C VAL A 64 -12.06 12.09 -0.06
N THR A 65 -11.84 11.28 -1.09
CA THR A 65 -10.53 11.18 -1.76
C THR A 65 -10.21 12.42 -2.58
N ASP A 66 -11.22 13.10 -3.12
CA ASP A 66 -11.07 14.36 -3.84
C ASP A 66 -10.70 15.50 -2.89
N ALA A 67 -11.32 15.56 -1.71
CA ALA A 67 -10.93 16.49 -0.65
C ALA A 67 -9.48 16.23 -0.18
N LEU A 68 -9.10 14.95 -0.02
CA LEU A 68 -7.73 14.56 0.30
C LEU A 68 -6.74 14.97 -0.80
N ALA A 69 -7.09 14.76 -2.08
CA ALA A 69 -6.28 15.17 -3.21
C ALA A 69 -6.14 16.69 -3.28
N ALA A 70 -7.21 17.44 -3.02
CA ALA A 70 -7.17 18.89 -2.98
C ALA A 70 -6.22 19.40 -1.88
N LEU A 71 -6.23 18.79 -0.69
CA LEU A 71 -5.30 19.11 0.38
C LEU A 71 -3.84 18.78 0.01
N ALA A 72 -3.60 17.58 -0.53
CA ALA A 72 -2.27 17.13 -0.94
C ALA A 72 -1.68 18.02 -2.05
N GLN A 73 -2.52 18.44 -3.00
CA GLN A 73 -2.14 19.30 -4.12
C GLN A 73 -2.23 20.81 -3.80
N ARG A 74 -2.58 21.17 -2.55
CA ARG A 74 -2.69 22.56 -2.06
C ARG A 74 -3.69 23.41 -2.86
N ARG A 75 -4.81 22.79 -3.25
CA ARG A 75 -5.90 23.42 -4.00
C ARG A 75 -7.05 23.93 -3.12
N VAL A 76 -6.95 23.77 -1.80
CA VAL A 76 -7.99 24.19 -0.86
C VAL A 76 -7.86 25.67 -0.54
N MET A 77 -9.00 26.36 -0.58
CA MET A 77 -9.14 27.78 -0.27
C MET A 77 -9.99 27.92 0.99
N CYS A 78 -9.55 28.71 1.96
CA CYS A 78 -10.34 29.02 3.15
C CYS A 78 -10.57 30.53 3.19
N GLY A 79 -11.82 30.97 3.06
CA GLY A 79 -12.18 32.39 3.07
C GLY A 79 -11.52 33.22 1.95
N GLY A 80 -11.25 32.61 0.79
CA GLY A 80 -10.62 33.28 -0.35
C GLY A 80 -9.08 33.28 -0.33
N HIS A 81 -8.44 32.65 0.67
CA HIS A 81 -6.98 32.53 0.75
C HIS A 81 -6.51 31.09 0.53
N THR A 82 -5.40 30.93 -0.19
CA THR A 82 -4.69 29.64 -0.30
C THR A 82 -4.13 29.26 1.06
N LEU A 83 -4.36 28.02 1.49
CA LEU A 83 -3.78 27.50 2.72
C LEU A 83 -2.25 27.37 2.61
N THR A 84 -1.54 27.60 3.71
CA THR A 84 -0.10 27.36 3.76
C THR A 84 0.20 25.86 3.65
N PRO A 85 1.39 25.45 3.18
CA PRO A 85 1.74 24.04 3.09
C PRO A 85 1.65 23.31 4.44
N GLU A 86 1.96 23.99 5.53
CA GLU A 86 1.87 23.44 6.89
C GLU A 86 0.41 23.22 7.31
N GLN A 87 -0.48 24.15 6.97
CA GLN A 87 -1.91 24.00 7.22
C GLN A 87 -2.49 22.84 6.41
N CYS A 88 -2.16 22.72 5.13
CA CYS A 88 -2.58 21.59 4.30
C CYS A 88 -2.08 20.25 4.84
N ALA A 89 -0.86 20.20 5.37
CA ALA A 89 -0.31 18.99 5.99
C ALA A 89 -1.06 18.63 7.29
N ALA A 90 -1.35 19.62 8.15
CA ALA A 90 -2.14 19.41 9.36
C ALA A 90 -3.58 18.97 9.04
N ASP A 91 -4.18 19.54 8.00
CA ASP A 91 -5.54 19.24 7.55
C ASP A 91 -5.64 17.86 6.92
N THR A 92 -4.63 17.47 6.13
CA THR A 92 -4.47 16.10 5.63
C THR A 92 -4.49 15.11 6.78
N LYS A 93 -3.70 15.36 7.84
CA LYS A 93 -3.65 14.48 9.02
C LYS A 93 -5.00 14.41 9.75
N ARG A 94 -5.72 15.53 9.87
CA ARG A 94 -7.05 15.56 10.48
C ARG A 94 -8.07 14.76 9.69
N LEU A 95 -8.13 14.95 8.38
CA LEU A 95 -9.02 14.20 7.51
C LEU A 95 -8.72 12.70 7.56
N LEU A 96 -7.44 12.31 7.48
CA LEU A 96 -7.03 10.91 7.60
C LEU A 96 -7.39 10.32 8.96
N ALA A 97 -7.18 11.05 10.06
CA ALA A 97 -7.52 10.57 11.40
C ALA A 97 -9.01 10.26 11.55
N VAL A 98 -9.90 11.06 10.94
CA VAL A 98 -11.34 10.78 10.93
C VAL A 98 -11.65 9.61 9.99
N ALA A 99 -11.17 9.66 8.75
CA ALA A 99 -11.46 8.65 7.74
C ALA A 99 -11.04 7.24 8.21
N MET A 100 -9.90 7.12 8.88
CA MET A 100 -9.38 5.83 9.36
C MET A 100 -10.12 5.26 10.57
N ARG A 101 -11.04 6.00 11.20
CA ARG A 101 -11.98 5.47 12.21
C ARG A 101 -13.11 4.64 11.59
N SER A 102 -13.30 4.73 10.27
CA SER A 102 -14.34 3.98 9.57
C SER A 102 -14.11 2.47 9.69
N LYS A 103 -15.21 1.74 9.89
CA LYS A 103 -15.22 0.26 9.90
C LYS A 103 -15.53 -0.32 8.50
N ASP A 104 -15.82 0.56 7.54
CA ASP A 104 -16.13 0.17 6.17
C ASP A 104 -14.86 -0.28 5.45
N ARG A 105 -14.75 -1.59 5.21
CA ARG A 105 -13.58 -2.18 4.55
C ARG A 105 -13.41 -1.69 3.11
N LEU A 106 -14.49 -1.54 2.35
CA LEU A 106 -14.40 -1.09 0.96
C LEU A 106 -13.94 0.37 0.88
N PHE A 107 -14.42 1.20 1.81
CA PHE A 107 -13.93 2.56 1.94
C PHE A 107 -12.43 2.59 2.26
N LEU A 108 -11.97 1.81 3.24
CA LEU A 108 -10.55 1.77 3.60
C LEU A 108 -9.67 1.30 2.42
N GLU A 109 -10.10 0.28 1.67
CA GLU A 109 -9.40 -0.16 0.45
C GLU A 109 -9.33 0.97 -0.60
N HIS A 110 -10.43 1.69 -0.80
CA HIS A 110 -10.48 2.83 -1.72
C HIS A 110 -9.57 3.97 -1.28
N LEU A 111 -9.59 4.32 0.01
CA LEU A 111 -8.74 5.34 0.61
C LEU A 111 -7.25 4.99 0.49
N TYR A 112 -6.87 3.73 0.75
CA TYR A 112 -5.47 3.29 0.60
C TYR A 112 -4.99 3.40 -0.85
N GLY A 113 -5.83 3.02 -1.82
CA GLY A 113 -5.52 3.22 -3.24
C GLY A 113 -5.30 4.70 -3.59
N ALA A 114 -6.17 5.59 -3.11
CA ALA A 114 -6.02 7.03 -3.32
C ALA A 114 -4.75 7.60 -2.67
N MET A 115 -4.43 7.19 -1.44
CA MET A 115 -3.20 7.60 -0.75
C MET A 115 -1.93 7.17 -1.49
N LEU A 116 -1.91 5.95 -2.06
CA LEU A 116 -0.80 5.48 -2.88
C LEU A 116 -0.67 6.32 -4.16
N GLY A 117 -1.79 6.63 -4.83
CA GLY A 117 -1.79 7.49 -6.02
C GLY A 117 -1.32 8.92 -5.75
N LEU A 118 -1.52 9.41 -4.52
CA LEU A 118 -1.09 10.75 -4.08
C LEU A 118 0.33 10.79 -3.47
N GLY A 119 1.02 9.65 -3.33
CA GLY A 119 2.34 9.61 -2.70
C GLY A 119 2.31 9.90 -1.19
N LEU A 120 1.25 9.47 -0.50
CA LEU A 120 1.08 9.63 0.95
C LEU A 120 1.50 8.36 1.72
N GLU A 121 2.55 7.66 1.26
CA GLU A 121 2.98 6.38 1.83
C GLU A 121 3.45 6.51 3.29
N ALA A 122 4.06 7.64 3.65
CA ALA A 122 4.52 7.89 5.02
C ALA A 122 3.34 7.93 6.02
N GLU A 123 2.27 8.64 5.66
CA GLU A 123 1.05 8.75 6.46
C GLU A 123 0.29 7.40 6.48
N LEU A 124 0.29 6.69 5.35
CA LEU A 124 -0.29 5.35 5.25
C LEU A 124 0.40 4.35 6.19
N LEU A 125 1.74 4.40 6.30
CA LEU A 125 2.49 3.57 7.26
C LEU A 125 2.32 4.02 8.71
N ALA A 126 2.06 5.31 8.97
CA ALA A 126 1.88 5.83 10.31
C ALA A 126 0.51 5.45 10.89
N HIS A 127 -0.54 5.49 10.06
CA HIS A 127 -1.93 5.30 10.49
C HIS A 127 -2.54 3.97 10.04
N GLY A 128 -1.82 3.18 9.23
CA GLY A 128 -2.27 1.92 8.65
C GLY A 128 -2.89 0.93 9.62
N SER A 129 -4.18 0.62 9.42
CA SER A 129 -4.91 -0.38 10.21
C SER A 129 -4.45 -1.81 9.89
N GLY A 130 -4.99 -2.81 10.60
CA GLY A 130 -4.79 -4.22 10.22
C GLY A 130 -5.25 -4.54 8.79
N ALA A 131 -6.24 -3.82 8.27
CA ALA A 131 -6.75 -3.99 6.91
C ALA A 131 -5.74 -3.56 5.83
N LEU A 132 -4.75 -2.72 6.17
CA LEU A 132 -3.70 -2.29 5.23
C LEU A 132 -2.85 -3.48 4.75
N GLU A 133 -2.52 -4.42 5.64
CA GLU A 133 -1.73 -5.61 5.29
C GLU A 133 -2.47 -6.48 4.27
N ALA A 134 -3.76 -6.69 4.47
CA ALA A 134 -4.60 -7.45 3.55
C ALA A 134 -4.72 -6.75 2.18
N PHE A 135 -4.92 -5.43 2.19
CA PHE A 135 -4.96 -4.62 0.96
C PHE A 135 -3.66 -4.71 0.18
N LEU A 136 -2.51 -4.46 0.81
CA LEU A 136 -1.20 -4.49 0.15
C LEU A 136 -0.86 -5.90 -0.36
N THR A 137 -1.17 -6.94 0.40
CA THR A 137 -0.94 -8.34 -0.02
C THR A 137 -1.72 -8.69 -1.29
N LYS A 138 -2.97 -8.21 -1.39
CA LYS A 138 -3.83 -8.39 -2.55
C LYS A 138 -3.36 -7.55 -3.73
N ALA A 139 -3.09 -6.26 -3.51
CA ALA A 139 -2.68 -5.31 -4.55
C ALA A 139 -1.32 -5.67 -5.17
N ALA A 140 -0.36 -6.07 -4.33
CA ALA A 140 0.96 -6.55 -4.74
C ALA A 140 0.93 -7.92 -5.43
N ALA A 141 -0.26 -8.51 -5.58
CA ALA A 141 -0.47 -9.86 -6.09
C ALA A 141 0.47 -10.87 -5.42
N LEU A 142 0.62 -10.80 -4.08
CA LEU A 142 1.56 -11.65 -3.36
C LEU A 142 1.19 -13.15 -3.53
N ALA A 143 -0.07 -13.45 -3.77
CA ALA A 143 -0.56 -14.79 -4.09
C ALA A 143 -0.24 -15.27 -5.52
N ALA A 144 0.20 -14.37 -6.41
CA ALA A 144 0.64 -14.74 -7.76
C ALA A 144 1.96 -15.52 -7.71
N PRO A 145 2.19 -16.45 -8.66
CA PRO A 145 3.41 -17.23 -8.72
C PRO A 145 4.66 -16.34 -8.76
N PRO A 146 5.78 -16.77 -8.17
CA PRO A 146 7.01 -15.98 -8.05
C PRO A 146 7.62 -15.60 -9.41
N GLU A 147 7.27 -16.30 -10.48
CA GLU A 147 7.73 -16.04 -11.85
C GLU A 147 6.87 -14.99 -12.58
N ALA A 148 5.73 -14.60 -12.01
CA ALA A 148 4.85 -13.62 -12.62
C ALA A 148 5.55 -12.25 -12.71
N PRO A 149 5.50 -11.59 -13.87
CA PRO A 149 6.05 -10.26 -14.03
C PRO A 149 5.33 -9.26 -13.12
N VAL A 150 6.10 -8.34 -12.53
CA VAL A 150 5.59 -7.33 -11.58
C VAL A 150 5.61 -5.96 -12.23
N SER A 151 4.51 -5.22 -12.14
CA SER A 151 4.50 -3.81 -12.54
C SER A 151 5.30 -2.97 -11.56
N ALA A 152 5.81 -1.82 -12.00
CA ALA A 152 6.49 -0.88 -11.10
C ALA A 152 5.63 -0.50 -9.88
N GLU A 153 4.30 -0.43 -10.05
CA GLU A 153 3.36 -0.15 -8.97
C GLU A 153 3.27 -1.28 -7.94
N GLN A 154 3.19 -2.53 -8.39
CA GLN A 154 3.20 -3.70 -7.51
C GLN A 154 4.54 -3.81 -6.74
N ALA A 155 5.66 -3.46 -7.38
CA ALA A 155 6.96 -3.42 -6.71
C ALA A 155 6.99 -2.36 -5.59
N ARG A 156 6.42 -1.16 -5.83
CA ARG A 156 6.26 -0.12 -4.79
C ARG A 156 5.39 -0.61 -3.63
N GLN A 157 4.29 -1.31 -3.92
CA GLN A 157 3.39 -1.87 -2.89
C GLN A 157 4.09 -2.97 -2.07
N LEU A 158 4.92 -3.82 -2.68
CA LEU A 158 5.75 -4.81 -1.98
C LEU A 158 6.76 -4.12 -1.06
N ALA A 159 7.46 -3.09 -1.56
CA ALA A 159 8.40 -2.32 -0.75
C ALA A 159 7.70 -1.67 0.45
N LEU A 160 6.49 -1.13 0.25
CA LEU A 160 5.69 -0.57 1.34
C LEU A 160 5.29 -1.62 2.38
N LEU A 161 4.92 -2.83 1.92
CA LEU A 161 4.60 -3.94 2.81
C LEU A 161 5.81 -4.38 3.65
N VAL A 162 7.02 -4.36 3.07
CA VAL A 162 8.26 -4.61 3.81
C VAL A 162 8.45 -3.58 4.93
N GLU A 163 8.28 -2.29 4.63
CA GLU A 163 8.39 -1.23 5.63
C GLU A 163 7.33 -1.34 6.73
N LEU A 164 6.10 -1.73 6.37
CA LEU A 164 5.04 -2.02 7.34
C LEU A 164 5.44 -3.16 8.28
N TYR A 165 5.99 -4.26 7.76
CA TYR A 165 6.44 -5.38 8.58
C TYR A 165 7.62 -5.03 9.47
N LYS A 166 8.59 -4.26 8.97
CA LYS A 166 9.71 -3.76 9.79
C LYS A 166 9.21 -2.91 10.96
N LYS A 167 8.30 -1.96 10.71
CA LYS A 167 7.72 -1.12 11.76
C LYS A 167 6.96 -1.91 12.83
N ARG A 168 6.34 -3.03 12.45
CA ARG A 168 5.59 -3.92 13.35
C ARG A 168 6.47 -4.99 14.02
N GLY A 169 7.79 -5.00 13.78
CA GLY A 169 8.71 -6.04 14.29
C GLY A 169 8.52 -7.42 13.64
N GLN A 170 7.78 -7.51 12.53
CA GLN A 170 7.49 -8.78 11.84
C GLN A 170 8.59 -9.13 10.83
N HIS A 171 9.83 -9.25 11.31
CA HIS A 171 11.03 -9.36 10.46
C HIS A 171 11.04 -10.61 9.56
N ALA A 172 10.48 -11.74 10.01
CA ALA A 172 10.36 -12.96 9.21
C ALA A 172 9.45 -12.76 7.97
N LYS A 173 8.36 -12.00 8.10
CA LYS A 173 7.49 -11.65 6.97
C LYS A 173 8.15 -10.61 6.06
N ALA A 174 8.86 -9.63 6.62
CA ALA A 174 9.64 -8.68 5.82
C ALA A 174 10.68 -9.39 4.94
N ALA A 175 11.37 -10.38 5.50
CA ALA A 175 12.34 -11.20 4.77
C ALA A 175 11.71 -12.00 3.64
N SER A 176 10.53 -12.60 3.84
CA SER A 176 9.85 -13.36 2.79
C SER A 176 9.34 -12.49 1.64
N VAL A 177 8.87 -11.27 1.94
CA VAL A 177 8.47 -10.31 0.90
C VAL A 177 9.69 -9.79 0.13
N LEU A 178 10.81 -9.49 0.81
CA LEU A 178 12.06 -9.09 0.15
C LEU A 178 12.61 -10.19 -0.76
N LEU A 179 12.60 -11.45 -0.29
CA LEU A 179 12.97 -12.61 -1.10
C LEU A 179 12.11 -12.68 -2.37
N ARG A 180 10.78 -12.56 -2.24
CA ARG A 180 9.88 -12.55 -3.39
C ARG A 180 10.15 -11.38 -4.32
N LEU A 181 10.41 -10.18 -3.80
CA LEU A 181 10.75 -9.02 -4.61
C LEU A 181 12.05 -9.25 -5.41
N ALA A 182 13.05 -9.88 -4.79
CA ALA A 182 14.32 -10.21 -5.44
C ALA A 182 14.22 -11.36 -6.46
N GLU A 183 13.29 -12.29 -6.29
CA GLU A 183 13.06 -13.40 -7.21
C GLU A 183 12.22 -13.03 -8.43
N ARG A 184 11.34 -12.03 -8.28
CA ARG A 184 10.43 -11.62 -9.33
C ARG A 184 11.16 -10.91 -10.47
N ARG A 185 10.69 -11.15 -11.70
CA ARG A 185 11.10 -10.41 -12.89
C ARG A 185 10.19 -9.18 -12.99
N ALA A 186 10.73 -7.97 -13.17
CA ALA A 186 9.86 -6.83 -13.46
C ALA A 186 9.31 -6.98 -14.90
N ALA A 187 8.04 -6.62 -15.08
CA ALA A 187 7.32 -6.77 -16.35
C ALA A 187 7.98 -5.96 -17.47
N ASP A 188 8.51 -4.78 -17.10
CA ASP A 188 9.02 -3.78 -18.03
C ASP A 188 10.55 -3.81 -18.17
N ALA A 189 11.26 -4.43 -17.21
CA ALA A 189 12.70 -4.67 -17.25
C ALA A 189 13.12 -5.72 -16.20
N PRO A 190 14.08 -6.62 -16.48
CA PRO A 190 14.62 -7.50 -15.45
C PRO A 190 15.26 -6.66 -14.33
N VAL A 191 14.96 -6.98 -13.06
CA VAL A 191 15.63 -6.36 -11.90
C VAL A 191 17.14 -6.57 -12.07
N PRO A 192 17.95 -5.50 -12.08
CA PRO A 192 19.38 -5.63 -12.32
C PRO A 192 20.02 -6.48 -11.22
N LEU A 193 21.01 -7.26 -11.60
CA LEU A 193 21.66 -8.25 -10.73
C LEU A 193 22.19 -7.64 -9.43
N ARG A 194 22.65 -6.39 -9.47
CA ARG A 194 23.10 -5.62 -8.29
C ARG A 194 21.96 -5.30 -7.32
N GLU A 195 20.82 -4.85 -7.83
CA GLU A 195 19.65 -4.54 -7.00
C GLU A 195 19.11 -5.81 -6.36
N ARG A 196 19.09 -6.92 -7.11
CA ARG A 196 18.73 -8.23 -6.57
C ARG A 196 19.64 -8.68 -5.43
N ASP A 197 20.95 -8.47 -5.56
CA ASP A 197 21.93 -8.78 -4.50
C ASP A 197 21.69 -7.94 -3.23
N GLN A 198 21.38 -6.65 -3.40
CA GLN A 198 21.04 -5.75 -2.30
C GLN A 198 19.75 -6.18 -1.58
N LEU A 199 18.69 -6.51 -2.33
CA LEU A 199 17.42 -6.98 -1.77
C LEU A 199 17.61 -8.31 -1.01
N MET A 200 18.38 -9.25 -1.56
CA MET A 200 18.72 -10.52 -0.89
C MET A 200 19.52 -10.28 0.39
N SER A 201 20.50 -9.37 0.36
CA SER A 201 21.29 -9.00 1.54
C SER A 201 20.41 -8.42 2.66
N GLN A 202 19.45 -7.56 2.30
CA GLN A 202 18.47 -7.03 3.24
C GLN A 202 17.54 -8.15 3.77
N ALA A 203 17.12 -9.09 2.92
CA ALA A 203 16.29 -10.21 3.33
C ALA A 203 17.00 -11.08 4.39
N VAL A 204 18.29 -11.38 4.22
CA VAL A 204 19.09 -12.12 5.21
C VAL A 204 19.17 -11.36 6.53
N LEU A 205 19.39 -10.04 6.49
CA LEU A 205 19.43 -9.22 7.69
C LEU A 205 18.11 -9.28 8.47
N GLN A 206 16.98 -9.17 7.77
CA GLN A 206 15.65 -9.26 8.38
C GLN A 206 15.35 -10.67 8.90
N ALA A 207 15.72 -11.72 8.16
CA ALA A 207 15.52 -13.11 8.59
C ALA A 207 16.30 -13.40 9.89
N ARG A 208 17.54 -12.90 10.00
CA ARG A 208 18.36 -13.01 11.21
C ARG A 208 17.74 -12.25 12.39
N ALA A 209 17.24 -11.03 12.16
CA ALA A 209 16.55 -10.26 13.20
C ALA A 209 15.32 -11.03 13.74
N GLY A 210 14.50 -11.59 12.84
CA GLY A 210 13.33 -12.38 13.24
C GLY A 210 13.67 -13.70 13.95
N CYS A 211 14.86 -14.26 13.73
CA CYS A 211 15.36 -15.42 14.47
C CYS A 211 15.76 -15.05 15.91
N LEU A 212 16.30 -13.84 16.14
CA LEU A 212 16.67 -13.36 17.47
C LEU A 212 15.45 -13.06 18.34
N ASP A 213 14.33 -12.65 17.74
CA ASP A 213 13.12 -12.24 18.46
C ASP A 213 12.24 -13.40 18.95
N LYS A 214 12.44 -14.63 18.46
CA LYS A 214 11.54 -15.77 18.72
C LYS A 214 12.10 -16.77 19.75
N ALA A 215 11.22 -17.23 20.65
CA ALA A 215 11.52 -18.34 21.56
C ALA A 215 11.80 -19.63 20.76
N ARG A 216 12.80 -20.39 21.23
CA ARG A 216 13.46 -21.57 20.59
C ARG A 216 12.59 -22.54 19.77
N ALA A 217 11.31 -22.70 20.07
CA ALA A 217 10.40 -23.63 19.37
C ALA A 217 9.93 -23.11 17.99
N GLU A 218 9.77 -21.80 17.80
CA GLU A 218 9.51 -21.20 16.47
C GLU A 218 10.80 -20.90 15.68
N SER A 219 11.96 -21.10 16.32
CA SER A 219 13.30 -20.80 15.77
C SER A 219 13.69 -21.73 14.62
N LEU A 220 13.25 -23.00 14.63
CA LEU A 220 13.65 -23.97 13.60
C LEU A 220 13.25 -23.54 12.18
N GLY A 221 12.02 -23.03 12.00
CA GLY A 221 11.58 -22.49 10.71
C GLY A 221 12.24 -21.15 10.36
N ALA A 222 12.61 -20.34 11.37
CA ALA A 222 13.33 -19.08 11.15
C ALA A 222 14.79 -19.33 10.74
N GLU A 223 15.46 -20.32 11.33
CA GLU A 223 16.81 -20.74 10.97
C GLU A 223 16.85 -21.34 9.56
N GLU A 224 15.88 -22.18 9.21
CA GLU A 224 15.73 -22.70 7.84
C GLU A 224 15.51 -21.56 6.83
N GLN A 225 14.65 -20.60 7.17
CA GLN A 225 14.43 -19.41 6.35
C GLN A 225 15.73 -18.59 6.18
N VAL A 226 16.51 -18.40 7.25
CA VAL A 226 17.82 -17.71 7.17
C VAL A 226 18.78 -18.46 6.25
N HIS A 227 18.90 -19.78 6.42
CA HIS A 227 19.81 -20.60 5.62
C HIS A 227 19.43 -20.55 4.13
N TYR A 228 18.14 -20.73 3.84
CA TYR A 228 17.61 -20.69 2.47
C TYR A 228 17.89 -19.36 1.77
N ILE A 229 17.62 -18.23 2.43
CA ILE A 229 17.86 -16.90 1.85
C ILE A 229 19.37 -16.66 1.70
N ALA A 230 20.18 -17.07 2.67
CA ALA A 230 21.64 -16.90 2.61
C ALA A 230 22.29 -17.70 1.46
N ASP A 231 21.83 -18.93 1.20
CA ASP A 231 22.31 -19.71 0.07
C ASP A 231 21.94 -19.08 -1.27
N LYS A 232 20.72 -18.55 -1.40
CA LYS A 232 20.32 -17.80 -2.59
C LYS A 232 21.15 -16.54 -2.78
N GLN A 233 21.43 -15.79 -1.72
CA GLN A 233 22.31 -14.62 -1.78
C GLN A 233 23.68 -15.01 -2.31
N ARG A 234 24.30 -16.09 -1.80
CA ARG A 234 25.61 -16.56 -2.28
C ARG A 234 25.64 -16.81 -3.78
N VAL A 235 24.58 -17.43 -4.33
CA VAL A 235 24.46 -17.66 -5.78
C VAL A 235 24.39 -16.34 -6.53
N VAL A 236 23.56 -15.39 -6.07
CA VAL A 236 23.41 -14.08 -6.72
C VAL A 236 24.70 -13.27 -6.65
N SER A 237 25.38 -13.22 -5.51
CA SER A 237 26.66 -12.53 -5.34
C SER A 237 27.75 -13.15 -6.23
N PHE A 238 27.77 -14.48 -6.36
CA PHE A 238 28.68 -15.17 -7.28
C PHE A 238 28.40 -14.79 -8.75
N GLN A 239 27.12 -14.83 -9.17
CA GLN A 239 26.72 -14.39 -10.50
C GLN A 239 27.15 -12.94 -10.78
N LEU A 240 27.02 -12.05 -9.78
CA LEU A 240 27.43 -10.65 -9.91
C LEU A 240 28.95 -10.52 -10.07
N ALA A 241 29.74 -11.26 -9.30
CA ALA A 241 31.19 -11.28 -9.41
C ALA A 241 31.66 -11.77 -10.80
N VAL A 242 31.01 -12.82 -11.33
CA VAL A 242 31.28 -13.32 -12.69
C VAL A 242 30.92 -12.26 -13.73
N TYR A 243 29.74 -11.65 -13.63
CA TYR A 243 29.29 -10.61 -14.55
C TYR A 243 30.26 -9.42 -14.59
N VAL A 244 30.68 -8.91 -13.44
CA VAL A 244 31.65 -7.79 -13.35
C VAL A 244 32.98 -8.15 -14.03
N ARG A 245 33.52 -9.34 -13.76
CA ARG A 245 34.78 -9.78 -14.41
C ARG A 245 34.66 -9.93 -15.92
N LEU A 246 33.52 -10.38 -16.43
CA LEU A 246 33.28 -10.50 -17.86
C LEU A 246 33.18 -9.12 -18.53
N GLU A 247 32.50 -8.16 -17.89
CA GLU A 247 32.44 -6.78 -18.35
C GLU A 247 33.81 -6.09 -18.35
N GLU A 248 34.65 -6.35 -17.34
CA GLU A 248 36.03 -5.84 -17.30
C GLU A 248 36.88 -6.37 -18.45
N ARG A 249 36.79 -7.68 -18.73
CA ARG A 249 37.50 -8.28 -19.88
C ARG A 249 37.04 -7.72 -21.21
N ARG A 250 35.72 -7.58 -21.40
CA ARG A 250 35.14 -7.02 -22.62
C ARG A 250 35.60 -5.59 -22.90
N LYS A 251 35.88 -4.79 -21.87
CA LYS A 251 36.39 -3.42 -22.01
C LYS A 251 37.90 -3.35 -22.27
N ALA A 252 38.62 -4.44 -22.02
CA ALA A 252 40.06 -4.53 -22.21
C ALA A 252 40.44 -5.08 -23.61
N GLU A 253 39.46 -5.62 -24.35
CA GLU A 253 39.54 -6.01 -25.77
C GLU A 253 39.13 -4.85 -26.69
#